data_AF-A0A1L7GMX7-F1
#
_entry.id   AF-A0A1L7GMX7-F1
#
_cell.length_a   1.000
_cell.length_b   1.000
_cell.length_c   1.000
_cell.angle_alpha   90.00
_cell.angle_beta   90.00
_cell.angle_gamma   90.00
#
_symmetry.space_group_name_H-M   'P 1'
#
loop_
_entity.id
_entity.type
_entity.pdbx_description
1 polymer ?
#
loop_
_entity_poly.entity_id
_entity_poly.type
_entity_poly.pdbx_seq_one_letter_code
_entity_poly.pdbx_strand_id
1 'polypeptide(L)' 'MGKNEHETGPQGVLVCPACKHRVDTVIKRRHKTLGVFVPVWEPGPCRNPDCPEYAEYPEHTPRHHYP' A
#
# COMPACT_ATOMS: atom_id res chain seq x y z
N MET A 1 5.57 30.81 -7.52
CA MET A 1 4.76 29.65 -7.09
C MET A 1 4.94 28.53 -8.08
N GLY A 2 5.81 27.56 -7.79
CA GLY A 2 5.88 26.29 -8.53
C GLY A 2 5.82 25.20 -7.48
N LYS A 3 4.65 24.57 -7.34
CA LYS A 3 4.48 23.47 -6.40
C LYS A 3 5.24 22.29 -7.01
N ASN A 4 6.47 22.06 -6.57
CA ASN A 4 7.16 20.81 -6.84
C ASN A 4 6.61 19.81 -5.81
N GLU A 5 5.33 19.49 -5.97
CA GLU A 5 4.70 18.34 -5.35
C GLU A 5 5.39 17.13 -5.99
N HIS A 6 6.54 16.76 -5.42
CA HIS A 6 7.17 15.47 -5.64
C HIS A 6 6.17 14.44 -5.14
N GLU A 7 5.23 14.05 -6.01
CA GLU A 7 4.34 12.92 -5.78
C GLU A 7 5.25 11.71 -5.58
N THR A 8 5.51 11.39 -4.31
CA THR A 8 6.15 10.14 -3.90
C THR A 8 5.12 9.01 -3.95
N GLY A 9 4.16 9.11 -4.88
CA GLY A 9 3.11 8.13 -5.09
C GLY A 9 3.66 6.94 -5.87
N PRO A 10 2.91 5.84 -5.90
CA PRO A 10 3.21 4.73 -6.79
C PRO A 10 3.21 5.21 -8.24
N GLN A 11 4.20 4.78 -9.02
CA GLN A 11 4.40 5.18 -10.42
C GLN A 11 3.29 4.69 -11.38
N GLY A 12 2.31 3.92 -10.88
CA GLY A 12 1.27 3.29 -11.70
C GLY A 12 0.19 2.59 -10.88
N VAL A 13 -0.88 2.21 -11.57
CA VAL A 13 -2.00 1.45 -11.00
C VAL A 13 -1.57 0.00 -10.78
N LEU A 14 -1.68 -0.48 -9.55
CA LEU A 14 -1.45 -1.89 -9.25
C LEU A 14 -2.73 -2.71 -9.44
N VAL A 15 -2.57 -3.93 -9.92
CA VAL A 15 -3.68 -4.85 -10.22
C VAL A 15 -3.49 -6.18 -9.49
N CYS A 16 -4.59 -6.78 -9.08
CA CYS A 16 -4.58 -8.13 -8.51
C CYS A 16 -4.12 -9.14 -9.57
N PRO A 17 -3.18 -10.04 -9.28
CA PRO A 17 -2.73 -11.02 -10.26
C PRO A 17 -3.81 -12.06 -10.62
N ALA A 18 -4.74 -12.37 -9.71
CA ALA A 18 -5.84 -13.31 -9.95
C ALA A 18 -6.99 -12.69 -10.77
N CYS A 19 -7.61 -11.60 -10.31
CA CYS A 19 -8.81 -11.05 -10.95
C CYS A 19 -8.56 -9.84 -11.87
N LYS A 20 -7.31 -9.33 -11.94
CA LYS A 20 -6.91 -8.16 -12.75
C LYS A 20 -7.63 -6.85 -12.42
N HIS A 21 -8.42 -6.81 -11.35
CA HIS A 21 -9.00 -5.56 -10.85
C HIS A 21 -7.93 -4.66 -10.22
N ARG A 22 -8.17 -3.35 -10.30
CA ARG A 22 -7.36 -2.35 -9.60
C ARG A 22 -7.43 -2.60 -8.11
N VAL A 23 -6.27 -2.55 -7.47
CA VAL A 23 -6.16 -2.65 -6.02
C VAL A 23 -5.58 -1.37 -5.46
N ASP A 24 -5.86 -1.10 -4.20
CA ASP A 24 -5.20 -0.02 -3.48
C ASP A 24 -3.69 -0.26 -3.45
N THR A 25 -2.93 0.82 -3.37
CA THR A 25 -1.47 0.79 -3.18
C THR A 25 -1.16 1.09 -1.74
N VAL A 26 -0.43 0.19 -1.08
CA VAL A 26 -0.06 0.35 0.33
C VAL A 26 1.45 0.48 0.48
N ILE A 27 1.88 1.25 1.48
CA ILE A 27 3.30 1.28 1.86
C ILE A 27 3.56 0.04 2.70
N LYS A 28 4.30 -0.94 2.15
CA LYS A 28 4.67 -2.13 2.91
C LYS A 28 5.81 -1.87 3.87
N ARG A 29 6.80 -1.11 3.41
CA ARG A 29 8.01 -0.80 4.17
C ARG A 29 8.60 0.51 3.71
N ARG A 30 9.49 1.05 4.52
CA ARG A 30 10.33 2.20 4.16
C ARG A 30 11.78 1.77 4.23
N HIS A 31 12.55 2.10 3.21
CA HIS A 31 14.00 1.92 3.20
C HIS A 31 14.66 3.23 3.59
N LYS A 32 15.68 3.17 4.44
CA LYS A 32 16.51 4.33 4.74
C LYS A 32 17.68 4.36 3.77
N THR A 33 17.76 5.40 2.96
CA THR A 33 18.81 5.59 1.96
C THR A 33 19.36 6.99 2.09
N LEU A 34 20.66 7.12 2.36
CA LEU A 34 21.35 8.42 2.51
C LEU A 34 20.65 9.38 3.49
N GLY A 35 20.13 8.84 4.60
CA GLY A 35 19.42 9.64 5.62
C GLY A 35 17.95 9.93 5.33
N VAL A 36 17.43 9.58 4.15
CA VAL A 36 16.03 9.77 3.76
C VAL A 36 15.26 8.44 3.84
N PHE A 37 13.98 8.49 4.24
CA PHE A 37 13.09 7.34 4.24
C PHE A 37 12.30 7.27 2.92
N VAL A 38 12.63 6.29 2.09
CA VAL A 38 11.97 6.04 0.80
C VAL A 38 10.85 5.02 0.99
N PRO A 39 9.58 5.33 0.66
CA PRO A 39 8.49 4.37 0.75
C PRO A 39 8.61 3.33 -0.37
N VAL A 40 8.36 2.07 -0.01
CA VAL A 40 8.21 0.96 -0.95
C VAL A 40 6.72 0.64 -1.04
N TRP A 41 6.16 0.86 -2.23
CA TRP A 41 4.76 0.63 -2.55
C TRP A 41 4.56 -0.80 -3.06
N GLU A 42 3.48 -1.44 -2.59
CA GLU A 42 3.07 -2.77 -3.04
C GLU A 42 1.54 -2.82 -3.25
N PRO A 43 1.04 -3.81 -4.03
CA PRO A 43 -0.39 -4.00 -4.18
C PRO A 43 -0.98 -4.34 -2.81
N GLY A 44 -1.99 -3.58 -2.44
CA GLY A 44 -2.85 -3.86 -1.31
C GLY A 44 -3.74 -5.08 -1.57
N PRO A 45 -4.58 -5.42 -0.58
CA PRO A 45 -5.48 -6.56 -0.66
C PRO A 45 -6.45 -6.41 -1.82
N CYS A 46 -6.81 -7.54 -2.43
CA CYS A 46 -7.96 -7.55 -3.30
C CYS A 46 -9.23 -7.36 -2.48
N ARG A 47 -10.02 -6.33 -2.82
CA ARG A 47 -11.34 -6.07 -2.21
C ARG A 47 -12.51 -6.63 -3.02
N ASN A 48 -12.23 -7.41 -4.06
CA ASN A 48 -13.26 -8.06 -4.85
C ASN A 48 -13.71 -9.36 -4.16
N PRO A 49 -14.94 -9.46 -3.63
CA PRO A 49 -15.41 -10.63 -2.89
C PRO A 49 -15.49 -11.89 -3.77
N ASP A 50 -15.64 -11.73 -5.09
CA ASP A 50 -15.64 -12.82 -6.06
C ASP A 50 -14.22 -13.32 -6.41
N CYS A 51 -13.16 -12.70 -5.85
CA CYS A 51 -11.78 -13.07 -6.11
C CYS A 51 -11.33 -14.22 -5.21
N PRO A 52 -10.65 -15.25 -5.74
CA PRO A 52 -10.06 -16.31 -4.90
C PRO A 52 -8.95 -15.79 -3.96
N GLU A 53 -8.37 -14.62 -4.26
CA GLU A 53 -7.40 -13.91 -3.42
C GLU A 53 -8.05 -12.76 -2.62
N TYR A 54 -9.37 -12.79 -2.39
CA TYR A 54 -9.99 -11.83 -1.48
C TYR A 54 -9.34 -11.96 -0.10
N ALA A 55 -8.56 -10.94 0.27
CA ALA A 55 -7.85 -10.95 1.53
C ALA A 55 -8.76 -10.33 2.58
N GLU A 56 -9.34 -11.16 3.44
CA GLU A 56 -9.85 -10.74 4.73
C GLU A 56 -8.67 -10.15 5.50
N TYR A 57 -8.56 -8.82 5.52
CA TYR A 57 -7.53 -8.15 6.31
C TYR A 57 -7.71 -8.60 7.77
N PRO A 58 -6.70 -9.15 8.45
CA PRO A 58 -6.75 -9.17 9.89
C PRO A 58 -6.77 -7.70 10.30
N GLU A 59 -7.84 -7.28 10.96
CA GLU A 59 -7.91 -5.95 11.57
C GLU A 59 -6.67 -5.78 12.42
N HIS A 60 -5.70 -5.04 11.91
CA HIS A 60 -4.57 -4.56 12.68
C HIS A 60 -5.17 -3.51 13.61
N THR A 61 -5.79 -3.98 14.69
CA THR A 61 -5.96 -3.19 15.89
C THR A 61 -4.60 -3.24 16.57
N PRO A 62 -3.73 -2.22 16.43
CA PRO A 62 -2.75 -2.04 17.46
C PRO A 62 -3.54 -1.71 18.72
N ARG A 63 -3.87 -2.73 19.52
CA ARG A 63 -4.10 -2.56 20.95
C ARG A 63 -2.76 -2.17 21.58
N HIS A 64 -2.27 -0.98 21.26
CA HIS A 64 -1.33 -0.28 22.12
C HIS A 64 -2.16 0.25 23.31
N HIS A 65 -2.53 -0.69 24.18
CA HIS A 65 -2.86 -0.37 25.56
C HIS A 65 -1.55 0.01 26.24
N TYR A 66 -1.20 1.29 26.18
CA TYR A 66 -0.07 1.81 26.95
C TYR A 66 -0.57 2.19 28.36
N PRO A 67 0.03 1.65 29.44
CA PRO A 67 -0.30 2.03 30.82
C PRO A 67 0.18 3.45 31.18
#